data_AF-A0A2H0KTJ3-F1
#
_entry.id   AF-A0A2H0KTJ3-F1
#
_cell.length_a   1.000
_cell.length_b   1.000
_cell.length_c   1.000
_cell.angle_alpha   90.00
_cell.angle_beta   90.00
_cell.angle_gamma   90.00
#
_symmetry.space_group_name_H-M   'P 1'
#
loop_
_entity.id
_entity.type
_entity.pdbx_description
1 polymer ?
#
loop_
_entity_poly.entity_id
_entity_poly.type
_entity_poly.pdbx_seq_one_letter_code
_entity_poly.pdbx_strand_id
1 'polypeptide(L)'
;MDTIKECFDTILCGDKETSRLAARGVRKLVYSSSASGKEKYEEIAALVRTAPENYAQISEDWRQENFVMATSVIYFLHDRENQPDFLFPWLFQLLQHSNGYIRHAAVKMICHEIGPLTYHIRFPHEKSNWHKFSPEQANRILYSLSASLNGLLSVLWQPKYKRYKYIDSLPPSPYKSVQMVLAELEDSCQEQNLNWK
;
A
#
# COMPACT_ATOMS: atom_id res chain seq x y z
N MET A 1 -27.82 -5.42 2.33
CA MET A 1 -26.79 -4.71 1.53
C MET A 1 -25.56 -4.79 2.39
N ASP A 2 -24.57 -5.56 1.97
CA ASP A 2 -23.47 -5.93 2.87
C ASP A 2 -22.63 -4.69 3.22
N THR A 3 -22.24 -4.57 4.47
CA THR A 3 -21.30 -3.55 4.93
C THR A 3 -19.86 -3.94 4.58
N ILE A 4 -18.92 -2.98 4.67
CA ILE A 4 -17.50 -3.28 4.46
C ILE A 4 -17.03 -4.31 5.50
N LYS A 5 -17.45 -4.17 6.76
CA LYS A 5 -17.14 -5.16 7.80
C LYS A 5 -17.69 -6.55 7.47
N GLU A 6 -18.97 -6.65 7.09
CA GLU A 6 -19.56 -7.94 6.70
C GLU A 6 -18.80 -8.58 5.52
N CYS A 7 -18.29 -7.77 4.59
CA CYS A 7 -17.41 -8.27 3.54
C CYS A 7 -16.10 -8.83 4.11
N PHE A 8 -15.44 -8.15 5.05
CA PHE A 8 -14.23 -8.66 5.70
C PHE A 8 -14.47 -9.92 6.51
N ASP A 9 -15.58 -9.99 7.26
CA ASP A 9 -16.00 -11.19 7.98
C ASP A 9 -16.23 -12.36 7.00
N THR A 10 -16.88 -12.09 5.87
CA THR A 10 -17.09 -13.10 4.80
C THR A 10 -15.78 -13.51 4.14
N ILE A 11 -14.83 -12.59 3.96
CA ILE A 11 -13.50 -12.92 3.41
C ILE A 11 -12.79 -13.90 4.35
N LEU A 12 -12.84 -13.65 5.66
CA LEU A 12 -12.13 -14.43 6.67
C LEU A 12 -12.77 -15.80 6.94
N CYS A 13 -14.10 -15.88 6.95
CA CYS A 13 -14.83 -17.08 7.38
C CYS A 13 -15.50 -17.86 6.24
N GLY A 14 -15.72 -17.22 5.09
CA GLY A 14 -16.43 -17.82 3.96
C GLY A 14 -15.62 -18.86 3.20
N ASP A 15 -16.33 -19.58 2.33
CA ASP A 15 -15.70 -20.43 1.31
C ASP A 15 -14.97 -19.57 0.25
N LYS A 16 -14.25 -20.25 -0.63
CA LYS A 16 -13.41 -19.59 -1.65
C LYS A 16 -14.19 -18.63 -2.55
N GLU A 17 -15.39 -19.01 -2.97
CA GLU A 17 -16.18 -18.21 -3.92
C GLU A 17 -16.85 -17.03 -3.21
N THR A 18 -17.44 -17.26 -2.05
CA THR A 18 -18.06 -16.19 -1.25
C THR A 18 -17.03 -15.17 -0.77
N SER A 19 -15.85 -15.60 -0.31
CA SER A 19 -14.72 -14.73 0.03
C SER A 19 -14.26 -13.89 -1.17
N ARG A 20 -14.15 -14.51 -2.36
CA ARG A 20 -13.75 -13.81 -3.58
C ARG A 20 -14.79 -12.75 -4.00
N LEU A 21 -16.07 -13.07 -3.88
CA LEU A 21 -17.15 -12.13 -4.17
C LEU A 21 -17.17 -10.97 -3.16
N ALA A 22 -16.97 -11.26 -1.88
CA ALA A 22 -16.89 -10.26 -0.82
C ALA A 22 -15.70 -9.29 -1.04
N ALA A 23 -14.52 -9.79 -1.39
CA ALA A 23 -13.36 -8.95 -1.73
C ALA A 23 -13.64 -7.99 -2.91
N ARG A 24 -14.38 -8.46 -3.92
CA ARG A 24 -14.85 -7.60 -5.04
C ARG A 24 -15.95 -6.63 -4.59
N GLY A 25 -16.77 -7.03 -3.63
CA GLY A 25 -17.83 -6.24 -3.01
C GLY A 25 -17.30 -4.99 -2.32
N VAL A 26 -16.18 -5.10 -1.58
CA VAL A 26 -15.54 -3.96 -0.89
C VAL A 26 -15.32 -2.77 -1.84
N ARG A 27 -14.78 -3.02 -3.03
CA ARG A 27 -14.58 -1.96 -4.04
C ARG A 27 -15.88 -1.30 -4.46
N LYS A 28 -16.94 -2.07 -4.68
CA LYS A 28 -18.25 -1.52 -5.05
C LYS A 28 -18.78 -0.62 -3.93
N LEU A 29 -18.69 -1.09 -2.68
CA LEU A 29 -19.20 -0.36 -1.50
C LEU A 29 -18.47 0.96 -1.24
N VAL A 30 -17.15 0.99 -1.45
CA VAL A 30 -16.36 2.23 -1.31
C VAL A 30 -16.79 3.28 -2.33
N TYR A 31 -17.02 2.88 -3.59
CA TYR A 31 -17.39 3.84 -4.64
C TYR A 31 -18.89 4.14 -4.74
N SER A 32 -19.76 3.24 -4.28
CA SER A 32 -21.22 3.43 -4.31
C SER A 32 -21.76 4.15 -3.09
N SER A 33 -20.97 4.35 -2.03
CA SER A 33 -21.47 5.05 -0.84
C SER A 33 -21.52 6.55 -1.06
N SER A 34 -22.64 7.02 -1.61
CA SER A 34 -23.01 8.43 -1.71
C SER A 34 -23.45 9.06 -0.37
N ALA A 35 -23.37 8.34 0.74
CA ALA A 35 -23.58 8.84 2.10
C ALA A 35 -23.13 7.78 3.12
N SER A 36 -22.25 8.08 4.09
CA SER A 36 -22.29 7.45 5.43
C SER A 36 -21.14 7.89 6.35
N GLY A 37 -21.47 8.79 7.30
CA GLY A 37 -21.06 8.85 8.72
C GLY A 37 -19.61 8.61 9.17
N LYS A 38 -19.19 9.38 10.19
CA LYS A 38 -17.92 9.23 10.91
C LYS A 38 -17.67 7.80 11.46
N GLU A 39 -18.72 7.13 11.95
CA GLU A 39 -18.64 5.77 12.51
C GLU A 39 -18.15 4.74 11.48
N LYS A 40 -18.59 4.85 10.22
CA LYS A 40 -18.14 3.98 9.13
C LYS A 40 -16.64 4.16 8.85
N TYR A 41 -16.12 5.38 8.99
CA TYR A 41 -14.69 5.67 8.82
C TYR A 41 -13.85 5.04 9.94
N GLU A 42 -14.30 5.16 11.19
CA GLU A 42 -13.61 4.58 12.35
C GLU A 42 -13.50 3.05 12.26
N GLU A 43 -14.57 2.38 11.80
CA GLU A 43 -14.57 0.94 11.58
C GLU A 43 -13.59 0.51 10.46
N ILE A 44 -13.56 1.24 9.35
CA ILE A 44 -12.63 0.98 8.24
C ILE A 44 -11.18 1.20 8.68
N ALA A 45 -10.90 2.30 9.39
CA ALA A 45 -9.57 2.58 9.92
C ALA A 45 -9.10 1.47 10.87
N ALA A 46 -10.01 0.92 11.69
CA ALA A 46 -9.70 -0.22 12.56
C ALA A 46 -9.35 -1.49 11.76
N LEU A 47 -10.07 -1.78 10.66
CA LEU A 47 -9.76 -2.91 9.78
C LEU A 47 -8.35 -2.78 9.16
N VAL A 48 -7.98 -1.60 8.67
CA VAL A 48 -6.63 -1.37 8.10
C VAL A 48 -5.57 -1.51 9.20
N ARG A 49 -5.79 -0.94 10.38
CA ARG A 49 -4.85 -1.00 11.51
C ARG A 49 -4.56 -2.42 11.98
N THR A 50 -5.56 -3.28 11.97
CA THR A 50 -5.45 -4.68 12.43
C THR A 50 -5.17 -5.67 11.30
N ALA A 51 -4.91 -5.16 10.09
CA ALA A 51 -4.69 -5.99 8.92
C ALA A 51 -3.49 -6.95 9.06
N PRO A 52 -2.33 -6.56 9.63
CA PRO A 52 -1.23 -7.49 9.83
C PRO A 52 -1.58 -8.69 10.72
N GLU A 53 -2.25 -8.44 11.84
CA GLU A 53 -2.64 -9.49 12.80
C GLU A 53 -3.64 -10.44 12.18
N ASN A 54 -4.65 -9.91 11.49
CA ASN A 54 -5.66 -10.70 10.79
C ASN A 54 -5.03 -11.52 9.66
N TYR A 55 -4.13 -10.93 8.87
CA TYR A 55 -3.42 -11.61 7.80
C TYR A 55 -2.61 -12.80 8.30
N ALA A 56 -1.93 -12.66 9.44
CA ALA A 56 -1.10 -13.71 10.03
C ALA A 56 -1.91 -14.96 10.44
N GLN A 57 -3.22 -14.83 10.67
CA GLN A 57 -4.11 -15.96 10.99
C GLN A 57 -4.64 -16.69 9.74
N ILE A 58 -4.41 -16.15 8.54
CA ILE A 58 -4.92 -16.74 7.30
C ILE A 58 -3.93 -17.77 6.78
N SER A 59 -4.36 -19.03 6.74
CA SER A 59 -3.54 -20.14 6.24
C SER A 59 -3.66 -20.37 4.73
N GLU A 60 -4.79 -19.96 4.14
CA GLU A 60 -5.11 -20.26 2.75
C GLU A 60 -4.65 -19.15 1.80
N ASP A 61 -3.79 -19.49 0.84
CA ASP A 61 -3.24 -18.55 -0.16
C ASP A 61 -4.32 -17.71 -0.88
N TRP A 62 -5.44 -18.35 -1.25
CA TRP A 62 -6.54 -17.66 -1.93
C TRP A 62 -7.25 -16.66 -1.03
N ARG A 63 -7.30 -16.93 0.28
CA ARG A 63 -7.93 -16.05 1.28
C ARG A 63 -6.99 -14.91 1.60
N GLN A 64 -5.69 -15.16 1.70
CA GLN A 64 -4.66 -14.12 1.81
C GLN A 64 -4.74 -13.13 0.65
N GLU A 65 -4.87 -13.63 -0.59
CA GLU A 65 -5.05 -12.78 -1.76
C GLU A 65 -6.31 -11.91 -1.65
N ASN A 66 -7.46 -12.53 -1.39
CA ASN A 66 -8.73 -11.81 -1.25
C ASN A 66 -8.67 -10.73 -0.15
N PHE A 67 -8.09 -11.06 1.00
CA PHE A 67 -7.93 -10.16 2.14
C PHE A 67 -7.05 -8.96 1.79
N VAL A 68 -5.84 -9.19 1.28
CA VAL A 68 -4.91 -8.09 0.94
C VAL A 68 -5.49 -7.22 -0.17
N MET A 69 -6.14 -7.82 -1.17
CA MET A 69 -6.78 -7.07 -2.24
C MET A 69 -7.90 -6.17 -1.70
N ALA A 70 -8.73 -6.67 -0.77
CA ALA A 70 -9.76 -5.87 -0.10
C ALA A 70 -9.15 -4.75 0.76
N THR A 71 -8.13 -5.05 1.57
CA THR A 71 -7.42 -4.05 2.39
C THR A 71 -6.83 -2.94 1.53
N SER A 72 -6.21 -3.28 0.40
CA SER A 72 -5.63 -2.27 -0.50
C SER A 72 -6.65 -1.27 -1.05
N VAL A 73 -7.92 -1.67 -1.14
CA VAL A 73 -9.00 -0.80 -1.63
C VAL A 73 -9.42 0.22 -0.57
N ILE A 74 -9.37 -0.15 0.71
CA ILE A 74 -9.74 0.72 1.83
C ILE A 74 -8.55 1.38 2.50
N TYR A 75 -7.32 1.08 2.06
CA TYR A 75 -6.09 1.52 2.71
C TYR A 75 -6.03 3.03 2.92
N PHE A 76 -6.44 3.81 1.92
CA PHE A 76 -6.45 5.28 1.96
C PHE A 76 -7.39 5.89 3.03
N LEU A 77 -8.18 5.07 3.71
CA LEU A 77 -9.12 5.47 4.77
C LEU A 77 -8.55 5.21 6.18
N HIS A 78 -7.25 4.90 6.31
CA HIS A 78 -6.62 4.79 7.63
C HIS A 78 -6.55 6.16 8.33
N ASP A 79 -6.49 6.16 9.66
CA ASP A 79 -6.41 7.36 10.51
C ASP A 79 -4.97 7.69 10.98
N ARG A 80 -3.97 7.21 10.24
CA ARG A 80 -2.54 7.25 10.60
C ARG A 80 -1.72 8.19 9.73
N GLU A 81 -2.28 9.31 9.29
CA GLU A 81 -1.59 10.30 8.45
C GLU A 81 -0.34 10.89 9.13
N ASN A 82 -0.22 10.79 10.45
CA ASN A 82 0.95 11.23 11.22
C ASN A 82 1.99 10.13 11.48
N GLN A 83 1.70 8.89 11.05
CA GLN A 83 2.54 7.70 11.18
C GLN A 83 2.49 6.89 9.88
N PRO A 84 2.87 7.47 8.72
CA PRO A 84 2.69 6.85 7.41
C PRO A 84 3.49 5.53 7.24
N ASP A 85 4.47 5.27 8.10
CA ASP A 85 5.29 4.06 8.11
C ASP A 85 4.73 2.91 8.97
N PHE A 86 3.59 3.09 9.64
CA PHE A 86 3.07 2.12 10.62
C PHE A 86 2.84 0.70 10.08
N LEU A 87 2.54 0.57 8.77
CA LEU A 87 2.37 -0.73 8.11
C LEU A 87 3.57 -1.16 7.25
N PHE A 88 4.62 -0.35 7.13
CA PHE A 88 5.78 -0.69 6.28
C PHE A 88 6.38 -2.07 6.58
N PRO A 89 6.55 -2.52 7.84
CA PRO A 89 7.03 -3.87 8.12
C PRO A 89 6.18 -4.96 7.47
N TRP A 90 4.85 -4.85 7.55
CA TRP A 90 3.93 -5.80 6.92
C TRP A 90 3.96 -5.67 5.39
N LEU A 91 3.95 -4.45 4.86
CA LEU A 91 3.99 -4.21 3.42
C LEU A 91 5.30 -4.74 2.78
N PHE A 92 6.44 -4.68 3.48
CA PHE A 92 7.68 -5.31 3.03
C PHE A 92 7.62 -6.84 3.00
N GLN A 93 6.87 -7.46 3.92
CA GLN A 93 6.59 -8.91 3.85
C GLN A 93 5.73 -9.22 2.62
N LEU A 94 4.69 -8.44 2.37
CA LEU A 94 3.82 -8.62 1.21
C LEU A 94 4.54 -8.41 -0.14
N LEU A 95 5.50 -7.48 -0.21
CA LEU A 95 6.34 -7.27 -1.40
C LEU A 95 7.18 -8.50 -1.77
N GLN A 96 7.49 -9.35 -0.80
CA GLN A 96 8.27 -10.57 -0.99
C GLN A 96 7.39 -11.81 -1.27
N HIS A 97 6.07 -11.66 -1.23
CA HIS A 97 5.13 -12.76 -1.38
C HIS A 97 5.24 -13.44 -2.76
N SER A 98 4.96 -14.74 -2.84
CA SER A 98 5.00 -15.51 -4.11
C SER A 98 3.89 -15.08 -5.09
N ASN A 99 2.71 -14.78 -4.56
CA ASN A 99 1.56 -14.27 -5.31
C ASN A 99 1.75 -12.82 -5.80
N GLY A 100 1.65 -12.62 -7.12
CA GLY A 100 1.80 -11.30 -7.75
C GLY A 100 0.71 -10.29 -7.43
N TYR A 101 -0.51 -10.72 -7.14
CA TYR A 101 -1.61 -9.82 -6.77
C TYR A 101 -1.37 -9.19 -5.40
N ILE A 102 -0.92 -9.99 -4.43
CA ILE A 102 -0.53 -9.52 -3.09
C ILE A 102 0.60 -8.51 -3.20
N ARG A 103 1.65 -8.81 -3.99
CA ARG A 103 2.75 -7.85 -4.21
C ARG A 103 2.26 -6.55 -4.83
N HIS A 104 1.40 -6.61 -5.84
CA HIS A 104 0.88 -5.42 -6.50
C HIS A 104 0.03 -4.55 -5.55
N ALA A 105 -0.77 -5.18 -4.69
CA ALA A 105 -1.51 -4.49 -3.64
C ALA A 105 -0.56 -3.80 -2.64
N ALA A 106 0.54 -4.46 -2.25
CA ALA A 106 1.57 -3.86 -1.39
C ALA A 106 2.24 -2.65 -2.03
N VAL A 107 2.61 -2.74 -3.31
CA VAL A 107 3.16 -1.61 -4.09
C VAL A 107 2.20 -0.41 -3.99
N LYS A 108 0.91 -0.62 -4.25
CA LYS A 108 -0.09 0.46 -4.20
C LYS A 108 -0.20 1.12 -2.83
N MET A 109 -0.22 0.31 -1.76
CA MET A 109 -0.33 0.83 -0.40
C MET A 109 0.94 1.63 -0.01
N ILE A 110 2.14 1.16 -0.35
CA ILE A 110 3.36 1.92 -0.09
C ILE A 110 3.41 3.22 -0.91
N CYS A 111 3.07 3.15 -2.21
CA CYS A 111 3.03 4.35 -3.07
C CYS A 111 2.02 5.40 -2.58
N HIS A 112 0.94 4.98 -1.91
CA HIS A 112 0.00 5.90 -1.28
C HIS A 112 0.68 6.80 -0.23
N GLU A 113 1.63 6.27 0.52
CA GLU A 113 2.36 6.99 1.58
C GLU A 113 3.46 7.90 1.04
N ILE A 114 4.03 7.58 -0.13
CA ILE A 114 5.10 8.37 -0.75
C ILE A 114 4.62 9.79 -1.06
N GLY A 115 3.37 9.96 -1.51
CA GLY A 115 2.80 11.27 -1.82
C GLY A 115 2.86 12.26 -0.65
N PRO A 116 2.22 11.95 0.50
CA PRO A 116 2.31 12.76 1.71
C PRO A 116 3.75 12.94 2.20
N LEU A 117 4.56 11.87 2.21
CA LEU A 117 5.94 11.93 2.69
C LEU A 117 6.84 12.84 1.85
N THR A 118 6.55 13.03 0.57
CA THR A 118 7.34 13.89 -0.34
C THR A 118 6.72 15.28 -0.55
N TYR A 119 5.60 15.60 0.12
CA TYR A 119 4.89 16.85 -0.10
C TYR A 119 5.79 18.08 0.10
N HIS A 120 6.61 18.10 1.17
CA HIS A 120 7.54 19.21 1.45
C HIS A 120 8.68 19.34 0.44
N ILE A 121 8.99 18.28 -0.32
CA ILE A 121 10.00 18.30 -1.39
C ILE A 121 9.36 18.92 -2.65
N ARG A 122 8.13 18.49 -2.97
CA ARG A 122 7.41 18.92 -4.16
C ARG A 122 6.85 20.35 -4.03
N PHE A 123 6.54 20.79 -2.80
CA PHE A 123 5.96 22.08 -2.49
C PHE A 123 6.67 22.74 -1.28
N PRO A 124 7.94 23.18 -1.42
CA PRO A 124 8.78 23.62 -0.29
C PRO A 124 8.30 24.88 0.44
N HIS A 125 7.36 25.62 -0.15
CA HIS A 125 6.80 26.85 0.43
C HIS A 125 5.34 26.69 0.89
N GLU A 126 4.78 25.49 0.76
CA GLU A 126 3.40 25.21 1.16
C GLU A 126 3.37 24.35 2.43
N LYS A 127 2.38 24.62 3.28
CA LYS A 127 2.09 23.77 4.44
C LYS A 127 1.03 22.76 4.04
N SER A 128 1.30 21.49 4.34
CA SER A 128 0.28 20.45 4.22
C SER A 128 -0.82 20.66 5.25
N ASN A 129 -2.06 20.59 4.82
CA ASN A 129 -3.23 20.57 5.69
C ASN A 129 -3.65 19.14 6.07
N TRP A 130 -3.00 18.12 5.50
CA TRP A 130 -3.42 16.72 5.60
C TRP A 130 -2.64 15.92 6.65
N HIS A 131 -1.42 16.34 7.00
CA HIS A 131 -0.59 15.71 8.03
C HIS A 131 0.07 16.74 8.95
N LYS A 132 0.57 16.27 10.09
CA LYS A 132 1.24 17.09 11.12
C LYS A 132 2.71 16.72 11.34
N PHE A 133 3.22 15.67 10.67
CA PHE A 133 4.65 15.35 10.74
C PHE A 133 5.49 16.46 10.09
N SER A 134 6.70 16.66 10.63
CA SER A 134 7.63 17.68 10.10
C SER A 134 8.37 17.17 8.87
N PRO A 135 8.95 18.07 8.04
CA PRO A 135 9.84 17.70 6.94
C PRO A 135 11.00 16.79 7.38
N GLU A 136 11.56 17.00 8.57
CA GLU A 136 12.63 16.16 9.12
C GLU A 136 12.14 14.74 9.42
N GLN A 137 10.94 14.61 9.99
CA GLN A 137 10.33 13.31 10.22
C GLN A 137 10.06 12.59 8.90
N ALA A 138 9.49 13.29 7.92
CA ALA A 138 9.24 12.76 6.58
C ALA A 138 10.53 12.28 5.91
N ASN A 139 11.58 13.09 5.92
CA ASN A 139 12.90 12.74 5.37
C ASN A 139 13.51 11.51 6.05
N ARG A 140 13.36 11.36 7.37
CA ARG A 140 13.81 10.15 8.09
C ARG A 140 13.07 8.91 7.62
N ILE A 141 11.76 9.00 7.44
CA ILE A 141 10.93 7.88 6.95
C ILE A 141 11.30 7.54 5.51
N LEU A 142 11.43 8.53 4.62
CA LEU A 142 11.85 8.35 3.22
C LEU A 142 13.24 7.70 3.13
N TYR A 143 14.18 8.13 3.95
CA TYR A 143 15.52 7.53 4.02
C TYR A 143 15.46 6.06 4.46
N SER A 144 14.69 5.77 5.50
CA SER A 144 14.49 4.39 5.99
C SER A 144 13.82 3.50 4.94
N LEU A 145 12.81 4.02 4.24
CA LEU A 145 12.14 3.35 3.13
C LEU A 145 13.13 3.04 2.01
N SER A 146 13.90 4.03 1.54
CA SER A 146 14.91 3.86 0.49
C SER A 146 15.98 2.83 0.90
N ALA A 147 16.50 2.90 2.12
CA ALA A 147 17.48 1.94 2.62
C ALA A 147 16.92 0.51 2.67
N SER A 148 15.68 0.34 3.14
CA SER A 148 15.00 -0.96 3.20
C SER A 148 14.74 -1.54 1.80
N LEU A 149 14.28 -0.72 0.86
CA LEU A 149 14.07 -1.13 -0.53
C LEU A 149 15.38 -1.55 -1.20
N ASN A 150 16.45 -0.77 -1.04
CA ASN A 150 17.77 -1.12 -1.56
C ASN A 150 18.32 -2.41 -0.93
N GLY A 151 18.11 -2.60 0.37
CA GLY A 151 18.41 -3.86 1.06
C GLY A 151 17.68 -5.04 0.42
N LEU A 152 16.37 -4.92 0.20
CA LEU A 152 15.57 -5.95 -0.47
C LEU A 152 16.03 -6.21 -1.90
N LEU A 153 16.36 -5.18 -2.68
CA LEU A 153 16.86 -5.35 -4.05
C LEU A 153 18.17 -6.14 -4.08
N SER A 154 19.07 -5.89 -3.13
CA SER A 154 20.36 -6.60 -3.05
C SER A 154 20.17 -8.10 -2.84
N VAL A 155 19.18 -8.49 -2.03
CA VAL A 155 18.83 -9.89 -1.74
C VAL A 155 18.07 -10.53 -2.91
N LEU A 156 17.17 -9.78 -3.54
CA LEU A 156 16.29 -10.28 -4.61
C LEU A 156 16.96 -10.29 -5.99
N TRP A 157 18.10 -9.63 -6.14
CA TRP A 157 18.83 -9.54 -7.41
C TRP A 157 19.20 -10.92 -7.95
N GLN A 158 19.03 -11.10 -9.25
CA GLN A 158 19.45 -12.30 -9.98
C GLN A 158 20.07 -11.89 -11.31
N PRO A 159 21.13 -12.58 -11.79
CA PRO A 159 21.80 -12.23 -13.05
C PRO A 159 20.86 -12.15 -14.26
N LYS A 160 19.77 -12.94 -14.26
CA LYS A 160 18.74 -12.94 -15.31
C LYS A 160 18.06 -11.58 -15.50
N TYR A 161 18.09 -10.70 -14.49
CA TYR A 161 17.49 -9.37 -14.58
C TYR A 161 18.35 -8.36 -15.34
N LYS A 162 19.66 -8.61 -15.50
CA LYS A 162 20.61 -7.73 -16.19
C LYS A 162 20.23 -7.40 -17.64
N ARG A 163 19.48 -8.28 -18.30
CA ARG A 163 19.04 -8.10 -19.70
C ARG A 163 17.88 -7.12 -19.87
N TYR A 164 17.21 -6.72 -18.80
CA TYR A 164 16.05 -5.84 -18.87
C TYR A 164 16.47 -4.41 -18.57
N LYS A 165 16.21 -3.51 -19.53
CA LYS A 165 16.53 -2.08 -19.40
C LYS A 165 15.48 -1.30 -18.61
N TYR A 166 14.21 -1.68 -18.73
CA TYR A 166 13.08 -0.98 -18.13
C TYR A 166 12.40 -1.87 -17.08
N ILE A 167 11.92 -1.27 -15.99
CA ILE A 167 11.19 -1.97 -14.92
C ILE A 167 9.97 -2.70 -15.51
N ASP A 168 9.23 -2.05 -16.40
CA ASP A 168 8.05 -2.63 -17.05
C ASP A 168 8.36 -3.92 -17.82
N SER A 169 9.56 -4.04 -18.37
CA SER A 169 10.00 -5.23 -19.09
C SER A 169 10.41 -6.39 -18.18
N LEU A 170 10.62 -6.16 -16.87
CA LEU A 170 10.96 -7.23 -15.94
C LEU A 170 9.81 -8.26 -15.84
N PRO A 171 10.12 -9.55 -15.65
CA PRO A 171 9.10 -10.55 -15.37
C PRO A 171 8.46 -10.28 -14.00
N PRO A 172 7.18 -10.66 -13.79
CA PRO A 172 6.53 -10.55 -12.50
C PRO A 172 7.35 -11.26 -11.42
N SER A 173 7.83 -10.49 -10.44
CA SER A 173 8.75 -10.98 -9.40
C SER A 173 8.75 -10.03 -8.21
N PRO A 174 9.17 -10.47 -7.01
CA PRO A 174 9.45 -9.57 -5.89
C PRO A 174 10.42 -8.45 -6.27
N TYR A 175 11.48 -8.79 -7.03
CA TYR A 175 12.45 -7.80 -7.51
C TYR A 175 11.79 -6.67 -8.31
N LYS A 176 10.91 -7.00 -9.28
CA LYS A 176 10.15 -6.00 -10.03
C LYS A 176 9.27 -5.15 -9.10
N SER A 177 8.56 -5.78 -8.16
CA SER A 177 7.67 -5.06 -7.25
C SER A 177 8.42 -4.05 -6.37
N VAL A 178 9.60 -4.41 -5.85
CA VAL A 178 10.46 -3.48 -5.09
C VAL A 178 10.99 -2.35 -5.98
N GLN A 179 11.40 -2.66 -7.22
CA GLN A 179 11.82 -1.64 -8.20
C GLN A 179 10.71 -0.63 -8.50
N MET A 180 9.45 -1.07 -8.60
CA MET A 180 8.31 -0.17 -8.84
C MET A 180 8.12 0.85 -7.70
N VAL A 181 8.27 0.42 -6.44
CA VAL A 181 8.18 1.33 -5.29
C VAL A 181 9.35 2.31 -5.28
N LEU A 182 10.57 1.81 -5.58
CA LEU A 182 11.75 2.67 -5.63
C LEU A 182 11.64 3.73 -6.74
N ALA A 183 11.13 3.35 -7.91
CA ALA A 183 10.88 4.30 -9.00
C ALA A 183 9.88 5.40 -8.60
N GLU A 184 8.76 5.05 -7.97
CA GLU A 184 7.80 6.03 -7.45
C GLU A 184 8.45 6.97 -6.41
N LEU A 185 9.29 6.42 -5.54
CA LEU A 185 10.03 7.19 -4.54
C LEU A 185 10.99 8.18 -5.20
N GLU A 186 11.76 7.74 -6.20
CA GLU A 186 12.69 8.57 -6.95
C GLU A 186 11.97 9.68 -7.71
N ASP A 187 10.89 9.35 -8.42
CA ASP A 187 10.08 10.31 -9.18
C ASP A 187 9.43 11.35 -8.27
N SER A 188 8.92 10.94 -7.10
CA SER A 188 8.32 11.85 -6.13
C SER A 188 9.32 12.73 -5.37
N CYS A 189 10.58 12.27 -5.25
CA CYS A 189 11.66 13.05 -4.63
C CYS A 189 12.36 14.00 -5.59
N GLN A 190 12.12 13.92 -6.90
CA GLN A 190 12.66 14.88 -7.85
C GLN A 190 12.01 16.25 -7.59
N GLU A 191 12.83 17.30 -7.45
CA GLU A 191 12.35 18.67 -7.54
C GLU A 191 11.65 18.80 -8.89
N GLN A 192 10.32 18.88 -8.87
CA GLN A 192 9.61 19.24 -10.07
C GLN A 192 10.12 20.65 -10.42
N ASN A 193 10.77 20.78 -11.59
CA ASN A 193 11.03 22.06 -12.24
C ASN A 193 9.67 22.69 -12.60
N LEU A 194 8.91 23.10 -11.58
CA LEU A 194 7.62 23.77 -11.67
C LEU A 194 7.87 25.22 -12.04
N ASN A 195 8.40 25.42 -13.25
CA ASN A 195 8.21 26.64 -14.01
C ASN A 195 6.74 26.72 -14.43
N TRP A 196 5.85 27.02 -13.47
CA TRP A 196 4.57 27.65 -13.79
C TRP A 196 4.84 29.16 -13.80
N LYS A 197 5.10 29.68 -15.00
CA LYS A 197 5.01 31.12 -15.29
C LYS A 197 3.56 31.58 -15.24
#